data_AF-A0A1M6X674-F1
#
_entry.id   AF-A0A1M6X674-F1
#
_cell.length_a   1.000
_cell.length_b   1.000
_cell.length_c   1.000
_cell.angle_alpha   90.00
_cell.angle_beta   90.00
_cell.angle_gamma   90.00
#
_symmetry.space_group_name_H-M   'P 1'
#
loop_
_entity.id
_entity.type
_entity.pdbx_description
1 polymer ?
#
loop_
_entity_poly.entity_id
_entity_poly.type
_entity_poly.pdbx_seq_one_letter_code
_entity_poly.pdbx_strand_id
1 'polypeptide(L)'
;MATKKTVITKDKIVSMYMNYVLEYSEKPKSVYHFTKINDFSETEFYAFFGTIESIEKEIFKMFLEKTVELLNKNKDYETYDMKSKLLSFYFTFFEILTANRSYVVMTLKEHNNQLKKLMQLSGLRNSFKNYLAEIISDNFRTQQEKLQNFQEKTFQETSWIQLLLALKFWIDDSSPAFEKTDIYIEKSVKATFELMNIAPLDSLIDFGKFIFKEKIYNK
;
A
#
# COMPACT_ATOMS: atom_id res chain seq x y z
N MET A 1 31.60 23.24 19.30
CA MET A 1 30.60 22.40 19.99
C MET A 1 30.59 21.06 19.27
N ALA A 2 30.89 19.96 19.94
CA ALA A 2 30.79 18.64 19.33
C ALA A 2 29.30 18.33 19.07
N THR A 3 28.89 18.34 17.80
CA THR A 3 27.56 17.90 17.39
C THR A 3 27.40 16.44 17.80
N LYS A 4 26.48 16.20 18.74
CA LYS A 4 26.17 14.86 19.24
C LYS A 4 25.72 14.02 18.03
N LYS A 5 26.50 13.01 17.64
CA LYS A 5 26.18 12.14 16.49
C LYS A 5 24.76 11.60 16.69
N THR A 6 23.83 12.04 15.84
CA THR A 6 22.44 11.62 15.93
C THR A 6 22.36 10.11 15.71
N VAL A 7 21.74 9.40 16.64
CA VAL A 7 21.51 7.95 16.51
C VAL A 7 20.72 7.70 15.22
N ILE A 8 21.26 6.80 14.39
CA ILE A 8 20.61 6.33 13.16
C ILE A 8 19.45 5.42 13.53
N THR A 9 18.32 5.65 12.86
CA THR A 9 17.10 4.85 13.00
C THR A 9 16.62 4.44 11.62
N LYS A 10 15.77 3.40 11.57
CA LYS A 10 15.10 2.95 10.36
C LYS A 10 14.37 4.10 9.62
N ASP A 11 13.61 4.91 10.37
CA ASP A 11 12.88 6.06 9.80
C ASP A 11 13.82 7.09 9.18
N LYS A 12 14.97 7.37 9.82
CA LYS A 12 15.95 8.32 9.27
C LYS A 12 16.57 7.81 7.98
N ILE A 13 16.93 6.52 7.93
CA ILE A 13 17.46 5.90 6.70
C ILE A 13 16.43 6.01 5.57
N VAL A 14 15.16 5.73 5.87
CA VAL A 14 14.05 5.87 4.91
C VAL A 14 13.90 7.31 4.43
N SER A 15 13.90 8.29 5.34
CA SER A 15 13.81 9.71 4.97
C SER A 15 14.99 10.17 4.13
N MET A 16 16.22 9.77 4.49
CA MET A 16 17.43 10.05 3.71
C MET A 16 17.35 9.45 2.30
N TYR A 17 16.83 8.23 2.18
CA TYR A 17 16.62 7.59 0.88
C TYR A 17 15.58 8.33 0.03
N MET A 18 14.42 8.66 0.61
CA MET A 18 13.38 9.39 -0.10
C MET A 18 13.90 10.75 -0.59
N ASN A 19 14.65 11.47 0.25
CA ASN A 19 15.26 12.74 -0.12
C ASN A 19 16.29 12.59 -1.24
N TYR A 20 17.17 11.58 -1.16
CA TYR A 20 18.14 11.31 -2.22
C TYR A 20 17.45 11.06 -3.56
N VAL A 21 16.44 10.18 -3.56
CA VAL A 21 15.70 9.84 -4.77
C VAL A 21 15.05 11.10 -5.36
N LEU A 22 14.45 11.95 -4.53
CA LEU A 22 13.86 13.22 -4.98
C LEU A 22 14.87 14.25 -5.51
N GLU A 23 16.04 14.32 -4.91
CA GLU A 23 17.08 15.30 -5.28
C GLU A 23 17.82 14.92 -6.56
N TYR A 24 18.12 13.63 -6.73
CA TYR A 24 18.94 13.13 -7.84
C TYR A 24 18.13 12.48 -8.96
N SER A 25 16.83 12.23 -8.76
CA SER A 25 15.97 11.46 -9.69
C SER A 25 16.56 10.09 -10.06
N GLU A 26 17.38 9.53 -9.17
CA GLU A 26 17.96 8.19 -9.30
C GLU A 26 18.09 7.52 -7.93
N LYS A 27 18.28 6.19 -7.96
CA LYS A 27 18.54 5.42 -6.74
C LYS A 27 20.02 5.49 -6.40
N PRO A 28 20.40 5.46 -5.11
CA PRO A 28 21.79 5.34 -4.71
C PRO A 28 22.43 4.11 -5.35
N LYS A 29 23.64 4.29 -5.90
CA LYS A 29 24.35 3.25 -6.67
C LYS A 29 24.82 2.07 -5.83
N SER A 30 25.00 2.27 -4.53
CA SER A 30 25.41 1.23 -3.58
C SER A 30 25.13 1.67 -2.14
N VAL A 31 25.16 0.71 -1.21
CA VAL A 31 25.12 0.98 0.23
C VAL A 31 26.29 1.87 0.65
N TYR A 32 27.50 1.60 0.16
CA TYR A 32 28.67 2.46 0.37
C TYR A 32 28.42 3.92 -0.04
N HIS A 33 27.89 4.15 -1.26
CA HIS A 33 27.62 5.51 -1.72
C HIS A 33 26.57 6.19 -0.83
N PHE A 34 25.46 5.50 -0.55
CA PHE A 34 24.36 6.01 0.24
C PHE A 34 24.73 6.37 1.69
N THR A 35 25.55 5.54 2.33
CA THR A 35 26.00 5.74 3.72
C THR A 35 27.03 6.86 3.80
N LYS A 36 27.96 6.93 2.83
CA LYS A 36 28.99 7.98 2.75
C LYS A 36 28.42 9.39 2.58
N ILE A 37 27.42 9.57 1.72
CA ILE A 37 26.80 10.88 1.50
C ILE A 37 25.93 11.35 2.69
N ASN A 38 25.44 10.41 3.50
CA ASN A 38 24.57 10.68 4.65
C ASN A 38 25.32 10.60 5.99
N ASP A 39 26.64 10.48 5.97
CA ASP A 39 27.54 10.47 7.13
C ASP A 39 27.20 9.40 8.20
N PHE A 40 26.96 8.16 7.76
CA PHE A 40 26.85 7.00 8.64
C PHE A 40 27.57 5.77 8.07
N SER A 41 27.75 4.73 8.89
CA SER A 41 28.47 3.52 8.48
C SER A 41 27.57 2.49 7.80
N GLU A 42 28.16 1.63 6.97
CA GLU A 42 27.45 0.47 6.42
C GLU A 42 26.97 -0.48 7.51
N THR A 43 27.70 -0.61 8.64
CA THR A 43 27.24 -1.40 9.79
C THR A 43 25.93 -0.84 10.38
N GLU A 44 25.82 0.49 10.51
CA GLU A 44 24.58 1.15 10.95
C GLU A 44 23.44 0.95 9.93
N PHE A 45 23.74 0.88 8.63
CA PHE A 45 22.76 0.53 7.59
C PHE A 45 22.27 -0.92 7.71
N TYR A 46 23.21 -1.87 7.78
CA TYR A 46 22.92 -3.30 7.80
C TYR A 46 22.20 -3.77 9.06
N ALA A 47 22.20 -2.95 10.12
CA ALA A 47 21.35 -3.17 11.29
C ALA A 47 19.83 -3.09 10.97
N PHE A 48 19.44 -2.42 9.88
CA PHE A 48 18.05 -2.23 9.49
C PHE A 48 17.70 -2.76 8.10
N PHE A 49 18.63 -2.68 7.14
CA PHE A 49 18.39 -2.96 5.73
C PHE A 49 19.52 -3.79 5.11
N GLY A 50 19.18 -4.85 4.36
CA GLY A 50 20.18 -5.69 3.69
C GLY A 50 20.66 -5.10 2.36
N THR A 51 19.81 -4.34 1.66
CA THR A 51 20.11 -3.73 0.36
C THR A 51 19.38 -2.40 0.18
N ILE A 52 19.75 -1.62 -0.84
CA ILE A 52 19.03 -0.39 -1.20
C ILE A 52 17.57 -0.69 -1.56
N GLU A 53 17.32 -1.77 -2.30
CA GLU A 53 15.97 -2.20 -2.68
C GLU A 53 15.09 -2.56 -1.48
N SER A 54 15.70 -3.00 -0.37
CA SER A 54 14.95 -3.29 0.86
C SER A 54 14.35 -2.02 1.49
N ILE A 55 14.96 -0.85 1.28
CA ILE A 55 14.39 0.44 1.71
C ILE A 55 13.12 0.75 0.90
N GLU A 56 13.15 0.54 -0.42
CA GLU A 56 12.00 0.83 -1.29
C GLU A 56 10.75 0.06 -0.88
N LYS A 57 10.93 -1.23 -0.57
CA LYS A 57 9.84 -2.11 -0.11
C LYS A 57 9.30 -1.69 1.25
N GLU A 58 10.17 -1.14 2.09
CA GLU A 58 9.81 -0.71 3.42
C GLU A 58 9.02 0.61 3.42
N ILE A 59 9.30 1.52 2.49
CA ILE A 59 8.63 2.84 2.45
C ILE A 59 7.11 2.72 2.34
N PHE A 60 6.60 1.95 1.38
CA PHE A 60 5.15 1.79 1.22
C PHE A 60 4.51 0.99 2.35
N LYS A 61 5.26 0.05 2.94
CA LYS A 61 4.83 -0.66 4.15
C LYS A 61 4.69 0.32 5.32
N MET A 62 5.66 1.21 5.52
CA MET A 62 5.60 2.22 6.57
C MET A 62 4.46 3.22 6.38
N PHE A 63 4.11 3.57 5.13
CA PHE A 63 2.91 4.38 4.89
C PHE A 63 1.65 3.69 5.40
N LEU A 64 1.50 2.39 5.13
CA LEU A 64 0.38 1.61 5.64
C LEU A 64 0.39 1.46 7.15
N GLU A 65 1.53 1.15 7.75
CA GLU A 65 1.66 1.03 9.22
C GLU A 65 1.27 2.33 9.91
N LYS A 66 1.71 3.48 9.37
CA LYS A 66 1.31 4.80 9.86
C LYS A 66 -0.18 5.08 9.67
N THR A 67 -0.79 4.62 8.57
CA THR A 67 -2.24 4.70 8.38
C THR A 67 -2.96 3.98 9.51
N VAL A 68 -2.61 2.72 9.76
CA VAL A 68 -3.25 1.91 10.80
C VAL A 68 -3.01 2.51 12.19
N GLU A 69 -1.80 3.01 12.47
CA GLU A 69 -1.49 3.71 13.71
C GLU A 69 -2.39 4.95 13.91
N LEU A 70 -2.59 5.76 12.87
CA LEU A 70 -3.45 6.95 12.93
C LEU A 70 -4.91 6.59 13.14
N LEU A 71 -5.41 5.54 12.48
CA LEU A 71 -6.79 5.07 12.65
C LEU A 71 -7.04 4.60 14.09
N ASN A 72 -6.10 3.82 14.65
CA ASN A 72 -6.22 3.29 16.01
C ASN A 72 -6.12 4.35 17.11
N LYS A 73 -5.68 5.58 16.79
CA LYS A 73 -5.77 6.72 17.73
C LYS A 73 -7.20 7.21 17.92
N ASN A 74 -8.09 6.96 16.96
CA ASN A 74 -9.52 7.23 17.11
C ASN A 74 -10.20 6.06 17.84
N LYS A 75 -10.67 6.29 19.07
CA LYS A 75 -11.34 5.26 19.88
C LYS A 75 -12.60 4.70 19.22
N ASP A 76 -13.29 5.52 18.41
CA ASP A 76 -14.52 5.10 17.74
C ASP A 76 -14.24 4.11 16.60
N TYR A 77 -13.01 4.10 16.07
CA TYR A 77 -12.62 3.24 14.96
C TYR A 77 -12.80 1.74 15.26
N GLU A 78 -12.62 1.33 16.51
CA GLU A 78 -12.82 -0.05 16.93
C GLU A 78 -14.24 -0.54 16.64
N THR A 79 -15.22 0.35 16.85
CA THR A 79 -16.66 0.09 16.70
C THR A 79 -17.15 0.12 15.25
N TYR A 80 -16.31 0.56 14.31
CA TYR A 80 -16.70 0.67 12.91
C TYR A 80 -16.94 -0.70 12.30
N ASP A 81 -17.95 -0.77 11.42
CA ASP A 81 -18.14 -1.94 10.58
C ASP A 81 -17.01 -2.08 9.54
N MET A 82 -16.93 -3.25 8.91
CA MET A 82 -15.86 -3.58 7.96
C MET A 82 -15.77 -2.58 6.80
N LYS A 83 -16.92 -2.08 6.32
CA LYS A 83 -17.01 -1.09 5.24
C LYS A 83 -16.45 0.26 5.69
N SER A 84 -16.85 0.75 6.85
CA SER A 84 -16.39 2.02 7.39
C SER A 84 -14.90 1.96 7.75
N LYS A 85 -14.42 0.83 8.31
CA LYS A 85 -12.98 0.62 8.52
C LYS A 85 -12.19 0.70 7.22
N LEU A 86 -12.67 0.06 6.15
CA LEU A 86 -12.00 0.11 4.85
C LEU A 86 -12.04 1.51 4.22
N LEU A 87 -13.16 2.23 4.30
CA LEU A 87 -13.25 3.62 3.85
C LEU A 87 -12.27 4.53 4.60
N SER A 88 -12.27 4.48 5.93
CA SER A 88 -11.34 5.26 6.75
C SER A 88 -9.88 4.94 6.42
N PHE A 89 -9.56 3.67 6.18
CA PHE A 89 -8.25 3.28 5.70
C PHE A 89 -7.87 3.94 4.38
N TYR A 90 -8.74 3.89 3.38
CA TYR A 90 -8.43 4.49 2.08
C TYR A 90 -8.20 6.00 2.20
N PHE A 91 -9.07 6.73 2.88
CA PHE A 91 -8.90 8.18 3.06
C PHE A 91 -7.59 8.51 3.78
N THR A 92 -7.33 7.91 4.95
CA THR A 92 -6.11 8.16 5.72
C THR A 92 -4.84 7.70 4.97
N PHE A 93 -4.90 6.58 4.22
CA PHE A 93 -3.77 6.13 3.41
C PHE A 93 -3.46 7.12 2.29
N PHE A 94 -4.47 7.60 1.57
CA PHE A 94 -4.26 8.58 0.49
C PHE A 94 -3.85 9.96 0.99
N GLU A 95 -4.25 10.36 2.19
CA GLU A 95 -3.70 11.55 2.86
C GLU A 95 -2.18 11.40 3.13
N ILE A 96 -1.75 10.24 3.66
CA ILE A 96 -0.32 9.95 3.86
C ILE A 96 0.44 9.96 2.53
N LEU A 97 -0.12 9.33 1.48
CA LEU A 97 0.50 9.36 0.15
C LEU A 97 0.58 10.78 -0.41
N THR A 98 -0.44 11.61 -0.15
CA THR A 98 -0.48 13.02 -0.55
C THR A 98 0.60 13.85 0.15
N ALA A 99 0.81 13.63 1.45
CA ALA A 99 1.93 14.25 2.18
C ALA A 99 3.32 13.85 1.63
N ASN A 100 3.41 12.71 0.92
CA ASN A 100 4.64 12.18 0.33
C ASN A 100 4.59 12.13 -1.20
N ARG A 101 3.74 12.95 -1.83
CA ARG A 101 3.34 12.79 -3.24
C ARG A 101 4.50 12.78 -4.22
N SER A 102 5.46 13.69 -4.07
CA SER A 102 6.60 13.78 -4.98
C SER A 102 7.35 12.46 -5.08
N TYR A 103 7.60 11.81 -3.93
CA TYR A 103 8.32 10.54 -3.90
C TYR A 103 7.47 9.42 -4.52
N VAL A 104 6.20 9.33 -4.16
CA VAL A 104 5.29 8.28 -4.65
C VAL A 104 5.13 8.38 -6.16
N VAL A 105 4.88 9.57 -6.70
CA VAL A 105 4.68 9.80 -8.13
C VAL A 105 5.96 9.52 -8.90
N MET A 106 7.11 9.99 -8.44
CA MET A 106 8.38 9.77 -9.12
C MET A 106 8.71 8.27 -9.16
N THR A 107 8.63 7.59 -8.02
CA THR A 107 8.89 6.15 -7.91
C THR A 107 7.94 5.31 -8.77
N LEU A 108 6.65 5.65 -8.79
CA LEU A 108 5.62 4.86 -9.48
C LEU A 108 5.37 5.28 -10.93
N LYS A 109 5.75 6.48 -11.38
CA LYS A 109 5.66 6.87 -12.81
C LYS A 109 6.92 6.51 -13.59
N GLU A 110 8.11 6.70 -13.04
CA GLU A 110 9.38 6.58 -13.78
C GLU A 110 9.71 5.17 -14.27
N HIS A 111 9.17 4.13 -13.63
CA HIS A 111 9.43 2.77 -14.07
C HIS A 111 8.51 2.38 -15.26
N ASN A 112 9.05 2.36 -16.48
CA ASN A 112 8.36 1.72 -17.63
C ASN A 112 8.12 0.21 -17.44
N ASN A 113 8.76 -0.39 -16.42
CA ASN A 113 8.61 -1.79 -16.08
C ASN A 113 7.59 -2.00 -14.94
N GLN A 114 6.41 -2.49 -15.30
CA GLN A 114 5.32 -2.79 -14.36
C GLN A 114 5.71 -3.83 -13.30
N LEU A 115 6.58 -4.79 -13.62
CA LEU A 115 7.05 -5.81 -12.66
C LEU A 115 7.88 -5.19 -11.54
N LYS A 116 8.73 -4.20 -11.84
CA LYS A 116 9.54 -3.50 -10.83
C LYS A 116 8.66 -2.73 -9.84
N LYS A 117 7.59 -2.09 -10.30
CA LYS A 117 6.61 -1.42 -9.43
C LYS A 117 5.95 -2.41 -8.47
N LEU A 118 5.50 -3.55 -8.98
CA LEU A 118 4.87 -4.58 -8.16
C LEU A 118 5.81 -5.15 -7.10
N MET A 119 7.12 -5.28 -7.41
CA MET A 119 8.11 -5.72 -6.42
C MET A 119 8.30 -4.69 -5.29
N GLN A 120 8.30 -3.40 -5.59
CA GLN A 120 8.39 -2.34 -4.57
C GLN A 120 7.15 -2.32 -3.66
N LEU A 121 5.98 -2.60 -4.23
CA LEU A 121 4.72 -2.68 -3.48
C LEU A 121 4.53 -3.99 -2.71
N SER A 122 5.51 -4.91 -2.71
CA SER A 122 5.37 -6.21 -2.03
C SER A 122 5.20 -6.09 -0.51
N GLY A 123 5.94 -5.17 0.13
CA GLY A 123 5.78 -4.87 1.56
C GLY A 123 4.38 -4.34 1.87
N LEU A 124 3.91 -3.38 1.06
CA LEU A 124 2.55 -2.84 1.15
C LEU A 124 1.50 -3.94 1.00
N ARG A 125 1.64 -4.82 0.00
CA ARG A 125 0.68 -5.90 -0.25
C ARG A 125 0.50 -6.81 0.95
N ASN A 126 1.61 -7.21 1.57
CA ASN A 126 1.56 -8.11 2.72
C ASN A 126 0.90 -7.42 3.91
N SER A 127 1.32 -6.20 4.26
CA SER A 127 0.71 -5.47 5.38
C SER A 127 -0.74 -5.12 5.13
N PHE A 128 -1.14 -4.83 3.89
CA PHE A 128 -2.53 -4.57 3.53
C PHE A 128 -3.40 -5.81 3.69
N LYS A 129 -2.94 -6.98 3.25
CA LYS A 129 -3.67 -8.24 3.47
C LYS A 129 -3.81 -8.58 4.95
N ASN A 130 -2.78 -8.32 5.75
CA ASN A 130 -2.85 -8.50 7.20
C ASN A 130 -3.89 -7.56 7.81
N TYR A 131 -3.86 -6.28 7.47
CA TYR A 131 -4.88 -5.32 7.87
C TYR A 131 -6.29 -5.77 7.48
N LEU A 132 -6.48 -6.26 6.24
CA LEU A 132 -7.77 -6.80 5.80
C LEU A 132 -8.22 -7.98 6.66
N ALA A 133 -7.31 -8.88 7.04
CA ALA A 133 -7.61 -10.01 7.91
C ALA A 133 -8.07 -9.57 9.32
N GLU A 134 -7.56 -8.44 9.81
CA GLU A 134 -7.92 -7.86 11.11
C GLU A 134 -9.31 -7.20 11.10
N ILE A 135 -9.72 -6.58 10.00
CA ILE A 135 -11.03 -5.89 9.92
C ILE A 135 -12.19 -6.81 9.50
N ILE A 136 -11.90 -8.04 9.08
CA ILE A 136 -12.93 -9.05 8.77
C ILE A 136 -13.66 -9.42 10.06
N SER A 137 -14.97 -9.17 10.09
CA SER A 137 -15.82 -9.48 11.24
C SER A 137 -16.06 -10.99 11.42
N ASP A 138 -16.33 -11.42 12.65
CA ASP A 138 -16.69 -12.81 12.94
C ASP A 138 -18.01 -13.23 12.26
N ASN A 139 -18.92 -12.29 11.98
CA ASN A 139 -20.14 -12.55 11.20
C ASN A 139 -19.81 -12.91 9.74
N PHE A 140 -18.84 -12.22 9.14
CA PHE A 140 -18.33 -12.56 7.80
C PHE A 140 -17.67 -13.96 7.81
N ARG A 141 -16.99 -14.32 8.90
CA ARG A 141 -16.41 -15.66 9.07
C ARG A 141 -17.49 -16.74 9.23
N THR A 142 -18.46 -16.51 10.11
CA THR A 142 -19.43 -17.54 10.54
C THR A 142 -20.51 -17.87 9.53
N GLN A 143 -20.84 -16.97 8.59
CA GLN A 143 -21.85 -17.26 7.58
C GLN A 143 -21.51 -18.48 6.69
N GLN A 144 -20.24 -18.93 6.61
CA GLN A 144 -19.82 -19.91 5.61
C GLN A 144 -18.73 -20.90 6.09
N GLU A 145 -19.02 -21.73 7.11
CA GLU A 145 -18.09 -22.72 7.70
C GLU A 145 -17.41 -23.69 6.71
N LYS A 146 -17.95 -23.89 5.49
CA LYS A 146 -17.34 -24.75 4.45
C LYS A 146 -16.45 -24.02 3.44
N LEU A 147 -16.46 -22.68 3.40
CA LEU A 147 -15.79 -21.85 2.38
C LEU A 147 -14.97 -20.66 2.93
N GLN A 148 -14.87 -20.50 4.25
CA GLN A 148 -14.18 -19.40 4.95
C GLN A 148 -12.85 -18.98 4.31
N ASN A 149 -11.89 -19.91 4.19
CA ASN A 149 -10.54 -19.59 3.72
C ASN A 149 -10.52 -19.10 2.26
N PHE A 150 -11.46 -19.56 1.44
CA PHE A 150 -11.51 -19.15 0.03
C PHE A 150 -12.10 -17.75 -0.13
N GLN A 151 -13.10 -17.39 0.66
CA GLN A 151 -13.75 -16.09 0.60
C GLN A 151 -12.92 -14.98 1.23
N GLU A 152 -12.28 -15.23 2.37
CA GLU A 152 -11.33 -14.28 2.96
C GLU A 152 -10.18 -14.00 1.99
N LYS A 153 -9.64 -15.05 1.36
CA LYS A 153 -8.60 -14.90 0.34
C LYS A 153 -9.10 -14.12 -0.88
N THR A 154 -10.31 -14.42 -1.36
CA THR A 154 -10.92 -13.70 -2.48
C THR A 154 -11.11 -12.22 -2.16
N PHE A 155 -11.62 -11.91 -0.97
CA PHE A 155 -11.75 -10.55 -0.47
C PHE A 155 -10.39 -9.85 -0.47
N GLN A 156 -9.37 -10.45 0.14
CA GLN A 156 -8.03 -9.90 0.20
C GLN A 156 -7.42 -9.62 -1.18
N GLU A 157 -7.55 -10.54 -2.13
CA GLU A 157 -7.03 -10.34 -3.50
C GLU A 157 -7.82 -9.27 -4.26
N THR A 158 -9.15 -9.24 -4.11
CA THR A 158 -10.01 -8.26 -4.78
C THR A 158 -9.76 -6.85 -4.24
N SER A 159 -9.67 -6.71 -2.91
CA SER A 159 -9.31 -5.44 -2.26
C SER A 159 -7.90 -5.00 -2.63
N TRP A 160 -6.95 -5.93 -2.81
CA TRP A 160 -5.61 -5.58 -3.31
C TRP A 160 -5.67 -4.99 -4.72
N ILE A 161 -6.45 -5.59 -5.61
CA ILE A 161 -6.66 -5.04 -6.97
C ILE A 161 -7.35 -3.67 -6.88
N GLN A 162 -8.37 -3.52 -6.03
CA GLN A 162 -9.03 -2.24 -5.81
C GLN A 162 -8.05 -1.15 -5.33
N LEU A 163 -7.15 -1.48 -4.39
CA LEU A 163 -6.11 -0.56 -3.93
C LEU A 163 -5.16 -0.14 -5.07
N LEU A 164 -4.75 -1.08 -5.92
CA LEU A 164 -3.91 -0.75 -7.09
C LEU A 164 -4.64 0.17 -8.08
N LEU A 165 -5.94 -0.04 -8.31
CA LEU A 165 -6.74 0.81 -9.18
C LEU A 165 -6.95 2.21 -8.58
N ALA A 166 -7.23 2.30 -7.28
CA ALA A 166 -7.30 3.57 -6.56
C ALA A 166 -5.97 4.32 -6.62
N LEU A 167 -4.85 3.62 -6.40
CA LEU A 167 -3.51 4.21 -6.47
C LEU A 167 -3.22 4.75 -7.87
N LYS A 168 -3.56 3.99 -8.91
CA LYS A 168 -3.45 4.45 -10.29
C LYS A 168 -4.31 5.69 -10.54
N PHE A 169 -5.57 5.68 -10.11
CA PHE A 169 -6.48 6.82 -10.27
C PHE A 169 -5.89 8.07 -9.61
N TRP A 170 -5.42 7.97 -8.37
CA TRP A 170 -4.81 9.07 -7.62
C TRP A 170 -3.49 9.60 -8.22
N ILE A 171 -2.69 8.73 -8.83
CA ILE A 171 -1.47 9.14 -9.55
C ILE A 171 -1.80 10.03 -10.76
N ASP A 172 -2.94 9.77 -11.40
CA ASP A 172 -3.42 10.46 -12.61
C ASP A 172 -4.40 11.60 -12.31
N ASP A 173 -4.88 11.71 -11.06
CA ASP A 173 -5.81 12.75 -10.63
C ASP A 173 -5.14 14.12 -10.54
N SER A 174 -5.67 15.06 -11.32
CA SER A 174 -5.25 16.47 -11.39
C SER A 174 -6.30 17.43 -10.83
N SER A 175 -7.36 16.91 -10.19
CA SER A 175 -8.37 17.74 -9.53
C SER A 175 -7.81 18.42 -8.28
N PRO A 176 -8.36 19.59 -7.88
CA PRO A 176 -7.95 20.26 -6.64
C PRO A 176 -8.08 19.32 -5.44
N ALA A 177 -7.03 19.23 -4.65
CA ALA A 177 -6.96 18.37 -3.46
C ALA A 177 -7.31 16.88 -3.69
N PHE A 178 -7.25 16.38 -4.94
CA PHE A 178 -7.59 15.00 -5.30
C PHE A 178 -9.05 14.61 -5.03
N GLU A 179 -9.99 15.56 -5.10
CA GLU A 179 -11.43 15.33 -4.86
C GLU A 179 -12.01 14.18 -5.71
N LYS A 180 -11.49 13.95 -6.93
CA LYS A 180 -11.96 12.85 -7.77
C LYS A 180 -11.50 11.49 -7.24
N THR A 181 -10.34 11.43 -6.60
CA THR A 181 -9.86 10.23 -5.92
C THR A 181 -10.77 9.88 -4.75
N ASP A 182 -11.20 10.87 -3.97
CA ASP A 182 -12.13 10.66 -2.86
C ASP A 182 -13.46 10.08 -3.36
N ILE A 183 -14.02 10.67 -4.42
CA ILE A 183 -15.23 10.16 -5.09
C ILE A 183 -15.01 8.73 -5.60
N TYR A 184 -13.85 8.43 -6.17
CA TYR A 184 -13.51 7.08 -6.65
C TYR A 184 -13.47 6.08 -5.49
N ILE A 185 -12.84 6.42 -4.37
CA ILE A 185 -12.76 5.58 -3.16
C ILE A 185 -14.17 5.26 -2.67
N GLU A 186 -15.01 6.27 -2.47
CA GLU A 186 -16.38 6.08 -1.98
C GLU A 186 -17.18 5.14 -2.88
N LYS A 187 -17.18 5.41 -4.19
CA LYS A 187 -17.94 4.63 -5.17
C LYS A 187 -17.41 3.21 -5.29
N SER A 188 -16.10 3.02 -5.35
CA SER A 188 -15.49 1.71 -5.52
C SER A 188 -15.69 0.83 -4.29
N VAL A 189 -15.48 1.36 -3.07
CA VAL A 189 -15.73 0.60 -1.83
C VAL A 189 -17.20 0.27 -1.68
N LYS A 190 -18.10 1.22 -1.94
CA LYS A 190 -19.55 0.97 -1.92
C LYS A 190 -19.93 -0.18 -2.88
N ALA A 191 -19.45 -0.14 -4.12
CA ALA A 191 -19.71 -1.18 -5.12
C ALA A 191 -19.18 -2.56 -4.67
N THR A 192 -17.96 -2.63 -4.11
CA THR A 192 -17.39 -3.87 -3.59
C THR A 192 -18.28 -4.52 -2.53
N PHE A 193 -18.78 -3.75 -1.56
CA PHE A 193 -19.66 -4.28 -0.50
C PHE A 193 -21.08 -4.60 -0.99
N GLU A 194 -21.63 -3.83 -1.92
CA GLU A 194 -22.91 -4.16 -2.56
C GLU A 194 -22.82 -5.50 -3.32
N LEU A 195 -21.73 -5.73 -4.06
CA LEU A 195 -21.50 -6.99 -4.76
C LEU A 195 -21.37 -8.18 -3.82
N MET A 196 -20.69 -8.02 -2.68
CA MET A 196 -20.56 -9.06 -1.65
C MET A 196 -21.90 -9.45 -1.02
N ASN A 197 -22.84 -8.52 -0.93
CA ASN A 197 -24.17 -8.76 -0.35
C ASN A 197 -25.14 -9.42 -1.34
N ILE A 198 -24.92 -9.28 -2.65
CA ILE A 198 -25.88 -9.69 -3.69
C ILE A 198 -25.48 -11.01 -4.36
N ALA A 199 -24.19 -11.25 -4.59
CA ALA A 199 -23.71 -12.38 -5.39
C ALA A 199 -22.78 -13.30 -4.57
N PRO A 200 -22.88 -14.63 -4.71
CA PRO A 200 -21.83 -15.52 -4.24
C PRO A 200 -20.52 -15.13 -4.94
N LEU A 201 -19.49 -14.79 -4.16
CA LEU A 201 -18.18 -14.34 -4.65
C LEU A 201 -17.62 -15.26 -5.75
N ASP A 202 -17.94 -16.56 -5.71
CA ASP A 202 -17.59 -17.57 -6.71
C ASP A 202 -17.97 -17.17 -8.14
N SER A 203 -19.16 -16.59 -8.33
CA SER A 203 -19.67 -16.19 -9.64
C SER A 203 -18.86 -15.04 -10.27
N LEU A 204 -18.37 -14.10 -9.44
CA LEU A 204 -17.52 -12.99 -9.87
C LEU A 204 -16.11 -13.47 -10.22
N ILE A 205 -15.60 -14.45 -9.49
CA ILE A 205 -14.31 -15.09 -9.78
C ILE A 205 -14.38 -15.85 -11.10
N ASP A 206 -15.43 -16.64 -11.33
CA ASP A 206 -15.58 -17.39 -12.58
C ASP A 206 -15.73 -16.46 -13.78
N PHE A 207 -16.42 -15.33 -13.61
CA PHE A 207 -16.43 -14.27 -14.61
C PHE A 207 -15.04 -13.67 -14.84
N GLY A 208 -14.28 -13.40 -13.76
CA GLY A 208 -12.90 -12.92 -13.86
C GLY A 208 -11.96 -13.92 -14.57
N LYS A 209 -12.06 -15.21 -14.26
CA LYS A 209 -11.33 -16.29 -14.94
C LYS A 209 -11.69 -16.35 -16.42
N PHE A 210 -12.97 -16.20 -16.75
CA PHE A 210 -13.44 -16.14 -18.13
C PHE A 210 -12.81 -14.95 -18.87
N ILE A 211 -12.90 -13.74 -18.33
CA ILE A 211 -12.28 -12.54 -18.94
C ILE A 211 -10.76 -12.71 -19.11
N PHE A 212 -10.08 -13.27 -18.11
CA PHE A 212 -8.64 -13.54 -18.18
C PHE A 212 -8.32 -14.54 -19.30
N LYS A 213 -9.06 -15.65 -19.39
CA LYS A 213 -8.91 -16.65 -20.45
C LYS A 213 -9.13 -16.02 -21.83
N GLU A 214 -10.20 -15.24 -21.99
CA GLU A 214 -10.52 -14.64 -23.28
C GLU A 214 -9.57 -13.51 -23.71
N LYS A 215 -8.99 -12.75 -22.76
CA LYS A 215 -8.10 -11.63 -23.11
C LYS A 215 -6.61 -11.96 -23.10
N ILE A 216 -6.19 -12.99 -22.36
CA ILE A 216 -4.77 -13.32 -22.15
C ILE A 216 -4.39 -14.67 -22.79
N TYR A 217 -5.29 -15.65 -22.88
CA TYR A 217 -4.99 -16.93 -23.54
C TYR A 217 -5.37 -16.97 -25.03
N ASN A 218 -6.34 -16.18 -25.48
CA ASN A 218 -6.75 -16.12 -26.89
C ASN A 218 -5.99 -15.03 -27.70
N LYS A 219 -4.74 -14.72 -27.32
CA LYS A 219 -3.88 -13.80 -28.06
C LYS A 219 -2.55 -14.43 -28.42
#